data_AF-A0A7C2S9U2-F1
#
_entry.id   AF-A0A7C2S9U2-F1
#
_cell.length_a   1.000
_cell.length_b   1.000
_cell.length_c   1.000
_cell.angle_alpha   90.00
_cell.angle_beta   90.00
_cell.angle_gamma   90.00
#
_symmetry.space_group_name_H-M   'P 1'
#
loop_
_entity.id
_entity.type
_entity.pdbx_description
1 polymer ?
#
loop_
_entity_poly.entity_id
_entity_poly.type
_entity_poly.pdbx_seq_one_letter_code
_entity_poly.pdbx_strand_id
1 'polypeptide(L)'
;MTSGDEGLLTLSIAMRVSPEPGAVELLKRYRLALNYAINKILSLNLKTIRDAHRELYREPREWLVSPSRIAIYCYRDALANTKA
;
A
#
# COMPACT_ATOMS: atom_id res chain seq x y z
N MET A 1 9.78 -6.25 -22.34
CA MET A 1 9.49 -4.80 -22.42
C MET A 1 9.48 -4.26 -21.01
N THR A 2 10.57 -3.61 -20.61
CA THR A 2 10.71 -2.93 -19.31
C THR A 2 10.27 -1.48 -19.48
N SER A 3 9.01 -1.16 -19.19
CA SER A 3 8.58 0.23 -18.95
C SER A 3 8.55 0.45 -17.44
N GLY A 4 9.73 0.45 -16.84
CA GLY A 4 9.93 0.94 -15.48
C GLY A 4 10.44 2.36 -15.57
N ASP A 5 9.56 3.32 -15.81
CA ASP A 5 9.85 4.71 -15.46
C ASP A 5 8.56 5.46 -15.12
N GLU A 6 8.69 6.34 -14.12
CA GLU A 6 7.68 7.22 -13.48
C GLU A 6 6.86 6.66 -12.30
N GLY A 7 7.53 6.57 -11.13
CA GLY A 7 7.02 7.11 -9.85
C GLY A 7 5.76 6.53 -9.18
N LEU A 8 5.13 5.49 -9.74
CA LEU A 8 3.94 4.85 -9.15
C LEU A 8 4.14 3.33 -9.06
N LEU A 9 3.84 2.76 -7.89
CA LEU A 9 3.91 1.32 -7.72
C LEU A 9 2.84 0.65 -8.56
N THR A 10 3.32 -0.18 -9.48
CA THR A 10 2.48 -1.08 -10.26
C THR A 10 2.26 -2.35 -9.45
N LEU A 11 1.02 -2.55 -8.99
CA LEU A 11 0.59 -3.79 -8.35
C LEU A 11 0.00 -4.70 -9.42
N SER A 12 0.69 -5.80 -9.73
CA SER A 12 0.21 -6.84 -10.64
C SER A 12 -0.27 -8.05 -9.83
N ILE A 13 -1.51 -8.48 -10.06
CA ILE A 13 -2.11 -9.64 -9.39
C ILE A 13 -2.57 -10.63 -10.45
N ALA A 14 -2.05 -11.85 -10.38
CA ALA A 14 -2.49 -12.94 -11.23
C ALA A 14 -3.72 -13.61 -10.61
N MET A 15 -4.83 -13.63 -11.34
CA MET A 15 -6.06 -14.30 -10.93
C MET A 15 -6.38 -15.48 -11.83
N ARG A 16 -6.66 -16.63 -11.21
CA ARG A 16 -7.01 -17.89 -11.91
C ARG A 16 -8.41 -17.88 -12.52
N VAL A 17 -9.26 -16.97 -12.07
CA VAL A 17 -10.66 -16.81 -12.48
C VAL A 17 -10.94 -15.33 -12.72
N SER A 18 -11.95 -15.04 -13.53
CA SER A 18 -12.41 -13.67 -13.73
C SER A 18 -12.83 -13.04 -12.40
N PRO A 19 -12.24 -11.90 -11.99
CA PRO A 19 -12.64 -11.24 -10.76
C PRO A 19 -14.04 -10.67 -10.85
N GLU A 20 -14.80 -10.87 -9.77
CA GLU A 20 -16.00 -10.08 -9.52
C GLU A 20 -15.64 -8.58 -9.45
N PRO A 21 -16.49 -7.67 -9.94
CA PRO A 21 -16.22 -6.22 -9.93
C PRO A 21 -15.84 -5.68 -8.54
N GLY A 22 -16.48 -6.18 -7.49
CA GLY A 22 -16.16 -5.79 -6.10
C GLY A 22 -14.76 -6.19 -5.65
N ALA A 23 -14.23 -7.32 -6.16
CA ALA A 23 -12.85 -7.73 -5.88
C ALA A 23 -11.86 -6.79 -6.58
N VAL A 24 -12.12 -6.40 -7.83
CA VAL A 24 -11.30 -5.41 -8.55
C VAL A 24 -11.26 -4.08 -7.80
N GLU A 25 -12.40 -3.63 -7.28
CA GLU A 25 -12.49 -2.39 -6.54
C GLU A 25 -11.71 -2.43 -5.21
N LEU A 26 -11.76 -3.57 -4.50
CA LEU A 26 -10.95 -3.80 -3.32
C LEU A 26 -9.44 -3.71 -3.63
N LEU A 27 -9.00 -4.33 -4.74
CA LEU A 27 -7.60 -4.28 -5.17
C LEU A 27 -7.17 -2.85 -5.55
N LYS A 28 -8.04 -2.06 -6.18
CA LYS A 28 -7.79 -0.65 -6.47
C LYS A 28 -7.60 0.16 -5.19
N ARG A 29 -8.46 -0.04 -4.18
CA ARG A 29 -8.33 0.62 -2.86
C ARG A 29 -7.04 0.20 -2.15
N TYR A 30 -6.68 -1.08 -2.22
CA TYR A 30 -5.43 -1.58 -1.67
C TYR A 30 -4.20 -0.96 -2.36
N ARG A 31 -4.18 -0.89 -3.71
CA ARG A 31 -3.11 -0.23 -4.46
C ARG A 31 -2.97 1.25 -4.10
N LEU A 32 -4.08 1.95 -3.93
CA LEU A 32 -4.08 3.37 -3.51
C LEU A 32 -3.48 3.53 -2.11
N ALA A 33 -3.94 2.72 -1.16
CA ALA A 33 -3.45 2.69 0.21
C ALA A 33 -1.93 2.39 0.29
N LEU A 34 -1.47 1.41 -0.49
CA LEU A 34 -0.06 1.02 -0.52
C LEU A 34 0.84 2.12 -1.09
N ASN A 35 0.43 2.74 -2.21
CA ASN A 35 1.15 3.88 -2.79
C ASN A 35 1.24 5.05 -1.80
N TYR A 36 0.14 5.36 -1.12
CA TYR A 36 0.12 6.40 -0.10
C TYR A 36 1.09 6.11 1.04
N ALA A 37 1.04 4.89 1.59
CA ALA A 37 1.90 4.47 2.68
C ALA A 37 3.40 4.57 2.31
N ILE A 38 3.77 4.12 1.11
CA ILE A 38 5.15 4.18 0.63
C ILE A 38 5.63 5.62 0.47
N ASN A 39 4.85 6.48 -0.19
CA ASN A 39 5.20 7.89 -0.34
C ASN A 39 5.35 8.60 1.01
N LYS A 40 4.48 8.28 1.98
CA LYS A 40 4.57 8.83 3.34
C LYS A 40 5.82 8.35 4.09
N ILE A 41 6.12 7.06 4.02
CA ILE A 41 7.33 6.48 4.63
C ILE A 41 8.59 7.11 4.04
N LEU A 42 8.65 7.32 2.72
CA LEU A 42 9.78 7.95 2.04
C LEU A 42 9.92 9.44 2.43
N SER A 43 8.84 10.21 2.32
CA SER A 43 8.83 11.65 2.64
C SER A 43 9.20 11.96 4.10
N LEU A 44 8.78 11.11 5.03
CA LEU A 44 9.09 11.25 6.46
C LEU A 44 10.32 10.44 6.89
N ASN A 45 10.97 9.74 5.95
CA ASN A 45 12.13 8.88 6.19
C ASN A 45 11.92 7.86 7.33
N LEU A 46 10.71 7.29 7.43
CA LEU A 46 10.34 6.36 8.50
C LEU A 46 11.10 5.04 8.33
N LYS A 47 11.75 4.55 9.40
CA LYS A 47 12.63 3.37 9.33
C LYS A 47 12.03 2.10 9.91
N THR A 48 11.02 2.23 10.76
CA THR A 48 10.47 1.11 11.52
C THR A 48 8.97 0.96 11.31
N ILE A 49 8.48 -0.28 11.48
CA ILE A 49 7.04 -0.58 11.45
C ILE A 49 6.29 0.23 12.52
N ARG A 50 6.91 0.46 13.68
CA ARG A 50 6.32 1.23 14.77
C ARG A 50 6.07 2.68 14.37
N ASP A 51 7.04 3.31 13.72
CA ASP A 51 6.94 4.70 13.28
C ASP A 51 5.96 4.83 12.11
N ALA A 52 6.04 3.93 11.13
CA ALA A 52 5.06 3.84 10.04
C ALA A 52 3.63 3.66 10.56
N HIS A 53 3.44 2.74 11.52
CA HIS A 53 2.14 2.52 12.15
C HIS A 53 1.66 3.76 12.91
N ARG A 54 2.52 4.41 13.69
CA ARG A 54 2.14 5.61 14.44
C ARG A 54 1.69 6.75 13.52
N GLU A 55 2.41 7.00 12.45
CA GLU A 55 2.10 8.10 11.52
C GLU A 55 0.88 7.77 10.64
N LEU A 56 0.83 6.57 10.05
CA LEU A 56 -0.25 6.19 9.14
C LEU A 56 -1.57 5.88 9.86
N TYR A 57 -1.53 5.54 11.16
CA TYR A 57 -2.73 5.31 11.97
C TYR A 57 -3.35 6.60 12.54
N ARG A 58 -2.59 7.71 12.59
CA ARG A 58 -3.08 9.01 13.05
C ARG A 58 -3.92 9.73 12.00
N GLU A 59 -3.79 9.35 10.73
CA GLU A 59 -4.55 9.93 9.63
C GLU A 59 -5.95 9.31 9.47
N PRO A 60 -6.89 10.02 8.83
CA PRO A 60 -8.31 9.64 8.82
C PRO A 60 -8.53 8.22 8.30
N ARG A 61 -9.09 7.38 9.18
CA ARG A 61 -9.58 6.01 8.90
C ARG A 61 -10.60 5.92 7.76
N GLU A 62 -11.13 7.04 7.30
CA GLU A 62 -12.16 7.13 6.26
C GLU A 62 -11.67 6.64 4.89
N TRP A 63 -10.36 6.68 4.63
CA TRP A 63 -9.77 6.27 3.33
C TRP A 63 -9.26 4.83 3.35
N LEU A 64 -8.73 4.39 4.49
CA LEU A 64 -8.24 3.05 4.72
C LEU A 64 -9.38 2.21 5.31
N VAL A 65 -10.33 1.81 4.47
CA VAL A 65 -11.37 0.81 4.80
C VAL A 65 -10.71 -0.56 4.99
N SER A 66 -9.77 -0.65 5.92
CA SER A 66 -8.90 -1.79 6.16
C SER A 66 -8.86 -2.03 7.66
N PRO A 67 -9.34 -3.20 8.13
CA PRO A 67 -9.07 -3.68 9.48
C PRO A 67 -7.60 -3.48 9.85
N SER A 68 -7.32 -3.14 11.11
CA SER A 68 -5.96 -2.86 11.62
C SER A 68 -4.91 -3.89 11.21
N ARG A 69 -5.29 -5.17 11.04
CA ARG A 69 -4.39 -6.22 10.53
C ARG A 69 -3.94 -6.01 9.08
N ILE A 70 -4.85 -5.63 8.18
CA ILE A 70 -4.52 -5.35 6.76
C ILE A 70 -3.61 -4.14 6.65
N ALA A 71 -3.82 -3.12 7.50
CA ALA A 71 -2.93 -1.96 7.59
C ALA A 71 -1.49 -2.35 7.99
N ILE A 72 -1.32 -3.24 8.98
CA ILE A 72 0.02 -3.72 9.39
C ILE A 72 0.73 -4.45 8.24
N TYR A 73 0.04 -5.30 7.49
CA TYR A 73 0.62 -5.96 6.31
C TYR A 73 1.05 -4.94 5.24
N CYS A 74 0.18 -3.97 4.96
CA CYS A 74 0.49 -2.86 4.05
C CYS A 74 1.77 -2.10 4.48
N TYR A 75 1.96 -1.84 5.78
CA TYR A 75 3.16 -1.14 6.27
C TYR A 75 4.42 -1.98 6.14
N ARG A 76 4.32 -3.31 6.32
CA ARG A 76 5.44 -4.23 6.11
C ARG A 76 5.85 -4.27 4.64
N ASP A 77 4.88 -4.41 3.75
CA ASP A 77 5.12 -4.40 2.31
C ASP A 77 5.67 -3.05 1.86
N ALA A 78 5.17 -1.95 2.41
CA ALA A 78 5.68 -0.62 2.15
C ALA A 78 7.15 -0.49 2.56
N LEU A 79 7.50 -0.86 3.79
CA LEU A 79 8.87 -0.79 4.28
C LEU A 79 9.83 -1.69 3.49
N ALA A 80 9.37 -2.87 3.05
CA ALA A 80 10.16 -3.75 2.19
C ALA A 80 10.47 -3.09 0.84
N ASN A 81 9.48 -2.41 0.23
CA ASN A 81 9.66 -1.71 -1.04
C ASN A 81 10.48 -0.42 -0.93
N THR A 82 10.49 0.25 0.22
CA THR A 82 11.32 1.47 0.42
C THR A 82 12.81 1.20 0.61
N LYS A 83 13.21 -0.06 0.80
CA LYS A 83 14.62 -0.46 0.98
C LYS A 83 15.26 -0.98 -0.32
N ALA A 84 14.52 -0.98 -1.42
CA ALA A 84 15.00 -1.40 -2.74
C ALA A 84 15.94 -0.35 -3.36
#